data_AF-A0A8C0K1S8-F1
#
_entry.id   AF-A0A8C0K1S8-F1
#
_cell.length_a   1.000
_cell.length_b   1.000
_cell.length_c   1.000
_cell.angle_alpha   90.00
_cell.angle_beta   90.00
_cell.angle_gamma   90.00
#
_symmetry.space_group_name_H-M   'P 1'
#
loop_
_entity.id
_entity.type
_entity.pdbx_description
1 polymer ?
#
loop_
_entity_poly.entity_id
_entity_poly.type
_entity_poly.pdbx_seq_one_letter_code
_entity_poly.pdbx_strand_id
1 'polypeptide(L)'
;MNGSSSIATMKKVVQQLRLEAGLNRVKVSQAAADLKQFCLQNAQHDPLLTGVSSSTNPFRPQKSLTFTSRNFHKFLFFNFYLFMIVTERERERQRHRQREKQAPCPGSPTWDSIPGL
;
A
#
# COMPACT_ATOMS: atom_id res chain seq x y z
N MET A 1 14.42 19.34 -68.83
CA MET A 1 15.80 18.83 -68.64
C MET A 1 16.01 18.42 -67.18
N ASN A 2 15.78 17.14 -66.82
CA ASN A 2 15.91 16.62 -65.44
C ASN A 2 16.85 15.38 -65.35
N GLY A 3 17.58 15.07 -66.43
CA GLY A 3 18.47 13.90 -66.49
C GLY A 3 19.81 14.08 -65.77
N SER A 4 20.30 15.31 -65.61
CA SER A 4 21.61 15.56 -65.00
C SER A 4 21.62 15.39 -63.48
N SER A 5 20.55 15.79 -62.79
CA SER A 5 20.39 15.64 -61.34
C SER A 5 20.22 14.17 -60.93
N SER A 6 19.49 13.38 -61.72
CA SER A 6 19.32 11.94 -61.51
C SER A 6 20.62 11.14 -61.75
N ILE A 7 21.45 11.55 -62.73
CA ILE A 7 22.77 10.93 -62.93
C ILE A 7 23.70 11.22 -61.75
N ALA A 8 23.65 12.43 -61.18
CA ALA A 8 24.47 12.79 -60.02
C ALA A 8 24.08 11.98 -58.76
N THR A 9 22.79 11.75 -58.51
CA THR A 9 22.35 10.88 -57.40
C THR A 9 22.73 9.43 -57.63
N MET A 10 22.58 8.89 -58.84
CA MET A 10 23.00 7.52 -59.15
C MET A 10 24.52 7.31 -58.94
N LYS A 11 25.35 8.28 -59.32
CA LYS A 11 26.80 8.22 -59.06
C LYS A 11 27.12 8.14 -57.57
N LYS A 12 26.41 8.92 -56.73
CA LYS A 12 26.56 8.85 -55.27
C LYS A 12 26.16 7.49 -54.71
N VAL A 13 25.05 6.92 -55.19
CA VAL A 13 24.61 5.58 -54.78
C VAL A 13 25.65 4.51 -55.16
N VAL A 14 26.20 4.57 -56.37
CA VAL A 14 27.25 3.63 -56.79
C VAL A 14 28.52 3.76 -55.93
N GLN A 15 28.91 4.98 -55.57
CA GLN A 15 30.03 5.20 -54.66
C GLN A 15 29.76 4.60 -53.27
N GLN A 16 28.56 4.78 -52.73
CA GLN A 16 28.14 4.19 -51.45
C GLN A 16 28.17 2.66 -51.49
N LEU A 17 27.60 2.05 -52.53
CA LEU A 17 27.57 0.59 -52.68
C LEU A 17 28.97 -0.01 -52.79
N ARG A 18 29.92 0.69 -53.44
CA ARG A 18 31.32 0.24 -53.50
C ARG A 18 31.98 0.24 -52.12
N LEU A 19 31.66 1.24 -51.30
CA LEU A 19 32.11 1.32 -49.91
C LEU A 19 31.55 0.16 -49.07
N GLU A 20 30.24 -0.10 -49.16
CA GLU A 20 29.56 -1.17 -48.42
C GLU A 20 29.97 -2.58 -48.88
N ALA A 21 30.25 -2.74 -50.17
CA ALA A 21 30.78 -3.98 -50.71
C ALA A 21 32.17 -4.29 -50.13
N GLY A 22 32.99 -3.25 -49.90
CA GLY A 22 34.33 -3.35 -49.32
C GLY A 22 34.37 -3.61 -47.81
N LEU A 23 33.23 -3.72 -47.12
CA LEU A 23 33.20 -4.00 -45.69
C LEU A 23 33.58 -5.46 -45.39
N ASN A 24 34.49 -5.63 -44.43
CA ASN A 24 34.86 -6.94 -43.90
C ASN A 24 33.71 -7.51 -43.06
N ARG A 25 33.18 -8.66 -43.48
CA ARG A 25 32.09 -9.36 -42.80
C ARG A 25 32.64 -10.53 -42.00
N VAL A 26 32.06 -10.77 -40.84
CA VAL A 26 32.31 -11.98 -40.03
C VAL A 26 31.28 -13.06 -40.34
N LYS A 27 31.61 -14.31 -40.07
CA LYS A 27 30.66 -15.42 -40.22
C LYS A 27 29.50 -15.24 -39.25
N VAL A 28 28.28 -15.50 -39.71
CA VAL A 28 27.07 -15.44 -38.88
C VAL A 28 27.19 -16.38 -37.68
N SER A 29 27.79 -17.56 -37.86
CA SER A 29 28.04 -18.50 -36.76
C SER A 29 28.95 -17.92 -35.68
N GLN A 30 29.97 -17.13 -36.06
CA GLN A 30 30.87 -16.47 -35.12
C GLN A 30 30.13 -15.37 -34.37
N ALA A 31 29.45 -14.47 -35.09
CA ALA A 31 28.68 -13.40 -34.47
C ALA A 31 27.61 -13.93 -33.51
N ALA A 32 26.93 -15.03 -33.86
CA ALA A 32 25.96 -15.67 -32.99
C ALA A 32 26.61 -16.27 -31.72
N ALA A 33 27.79 -16.88 -31.84
CA ALA A 33 28.55 -17.38 -30.70
C ALA A 33 28.97 -16.24 -29.76
N ASP A 34 29.47 -15.14 -30.32
CA ASP A 34 29.90 -13.96 -29.56
C ASP A 34 28.72 -13.32 -28.80
N LEU A 35 27.58 -13.16 -29.47
CA LEU A 35 26.34 -12.67 -28.84
C LEU A 35 25.87 -13.59 -27.71
N LYS A 36 25.85 -14.91 -27.95
CA LYS A 36 25.49 -15.88 -26.91
C LYS A 36 26.41 -15.79 -25.71
N GLN A 37 27.72 -15.71 -25.94
CA GLN A 37 28.71 -15.62 -24.88
C GLN A 37 28.53 -14.32 -24.07
N PHE A 38 28.30 -13.19 -24.75
CA PHE A 38 28.00 -11.93 -24.10
C PHE A 38 26.75 -12.02 -23.22
N CYS A 39 25.66 -12.61 -23.73
CA CYS A 39 24.44 -12.80 -22.95
C CYS A 39 24.68 -13.68 -21.72
N LEU A 40 25.42 -14.79 -21.84
CA LEU A 40 25.68 -15.68 -20.71
C LEU A 40 26.54 -15.03 -19.63
N GLN A 41 27.53 -14.23 -20.02
CA GLN A 41 28.38 -13.49 -19.07
C GLN A 41 27.59 -12.43 -18.31
N ASN A 42 26.68 -11.73 -18.98
CA ASN A 42 25.90 -10.64 -18.38
C ASN A 42 24.58 -11.10 -17.75
N ALA A 43 24.13 -12.33 -18.00
CA ALA A 43 22.86 -12.85 -17.49
C ALA A 43 22.78 -12.80 -15.97
N GLN A 44 23.89 -13.01 -15.26
CA GLN A 44 23.93 -12.95 -13.79
C GLN A 44 23.80 -11.51 -13.25
N HIS A 45 24.15 -10.53 -14.06
CA HIS A 45 24.06 -9.11 -13.71
C HIS A 45 22.76 -8.47 -14.17
N ASP A 46 21.94 -9.19 -14.94
CA ASP A 46 20.63 -8.73 -15.37
C ASP A 46 19.59 -8.97 -14.26
N PRO A 47 19.09 -7.88 -13.62
CA PRO A 47 18.07 -7.96 -12.57
C PRO A 47 16.75 -8.59 -13.03
N LEU A 48 16.47 -8.58 -14.33
CA LEU A 48 15.25 -9.11 -14.93
C LEU A 48 15.33 -10.62 -15.14
N LEU A 49 16.52 -11.16 -15.39
CA LEU A 49 16.75 -12.59 -15.58
C LEU A 49 16.98 -13.33 -14.26
N THR A 50 17.78 -12.76 -13.37
CA THR A 50 18.10 -13.39 -12.06
C THR A 50 17.03 -13.14 -11.00
N GLY A 51 16.23 -12.08 -11.18
CA GLY A 51 15.33 -11.58 -10.17
C GLY A 51 16.08 -10.87 -9.06
N VAL A 52 15.60 -9.68 -8.67
CA VAL A 52 16.16 -8.94 -7.55
C VAL A 52 15.43 -9.25 -6.26
N SER A 53 16.21 -9.38 -5.18
CA SER A 53 15.64 -9.48 -3.84
C SER A 53 14.78 -8.25 -3.55
N SER A 54 13.79 -8.46 -2.70
CA SER A 54 12.79 -7.45 -2.41
C SER A 54 13.40 -6.11 -1.98
N SER A 55 14.42 -6.13 -1.12
CA SER A 55 15.11 -4.95 -0.60
C SER A 55 15.95 -4.18 -1.64
N THR A 56 16.36 -4.82 -2.73
CA THR A 56 17.24 -4.21 -3.74
C THR A 56 16.46 -3.60 -4.91
N ASN A 57 15.15 -3.85 -5.01
CA ASN A 57 14.31 -3.30 -6.07
C ASN A 57 13.87 -1.85 -5.73
N PRO A 58 14.34 -0.81 -6.47
CA PRO A 58 13.96 0.58 -6.23
C PRO A 58 12.49 0.88 -6.55
N PHE A 59 11.82 0.02 -7.35
CA PHE A 59 10.40 0.13 -7.67
C PHE A 59 9.49 -0.64 -6.70
N ARG A 60 10.01 -1.07 -5.54
CA ARG A 60 9.19 -1.75 -4.54
C ARG A 60 8.08 -0.81 -4.03
N PRO A 61 6.80 -1.26 -4.02
CA PRO A 61 5.76 -0.59 -3.25
C PRO A 61 6.16 -0.65 -1.76
N GLN A 62 6.27 0.51 -1.12
CA GLN A 62 6.42 0.55 0.33
C GLN A 62 5.26 -0.25 0.93
N LYS A 63 5.56 -1.23 1.78
CA LYS A 63 4.51 -1.91 2.55
C LYS A 63 3.84 -0.80 3.34
N SER A 64 2.67 -0.34 2.91
CA SER A 64 1.83 0.50 3.75
C SER A 64 1.62 -0.33 5.00
N LEU A 65 2.24 0.11 6.10
CA LEU A 65 1.88 -0.34 7.42
C LEU A 65 0.41 0.05 7.56
N THR A 66 -0.49 -0.86 7.19
CA THR A 66 -1.88 -0.82 7.58
C THR A 66 -1.88 -0.98 9.10
N PHE A 67 -1.69 0.16 9.77
CA PHE A 67 -1.72 0.34 11.21
C PHE A 67 -3.07 -0.07 11.85
N THR A 68 -4.04 -0.50 11.03
CA THR A 68 -5.44 -0.72 11.40
C THR A 68 -5.80 -2.20 11.50
N SER A 69 -5.08 -2.98 12.31
CA SER A 69 -5.62 -4.29 12.72
C SER A 69 -5.34 -4.65 14.18
N ARG A 70 -4.13 -4.39 14.70
CA ARG A 70 -3.80 -4.74 16.09
C ARG A 70 -4.51 -3.88 17.15
N ASN A 71 -4.85 -2.63 16.84
CA ASN A 71 -5.50 -1.73 17.80
C ASN A 71 -7.04 -1.66 17.63
N PHE A 72 -7.59 -2.23 16.57
CA PHE A 72 -9.03 -2.17 16.32
C PHE A 72 -9.81 -3.01 17.34
N HIS A 73 -9.32 -4.21 17.68
CA HIS A 73 -9.95 -5.04 18.70
C HIS A 73 -9.88 -4.39 20.09
N LYS A 74 -8.75 -3.76 20.44
CA LYS A 74 -8.62 -3.03 21.71
C LYS A 74 -9.55 -1.82 21.78
N PHE A 75 -9.72 -1.10 20.67
CA PHE A 75 -10.65 0.02 20.57
C PHE A 75 -12.10 -0.44 20.72
N LEU A 76 -12.52 -1.51 20.02
CA LEU A 76 -13.86 -2.06 20.17
C LEU A 76 -14.13 -2.57 21.59
N PHE A 77 -13.16 -3.26 22.19
CA PHE A 77 -13.30 -3.79 23.54
C PHE A 77 -13.43 -2.67 24.59
N PHE A 78 -12.64 -1.60 24.45
CA PHE A 78 -12.72 -0.44 25.34
C PHE A 78 -14.07 0.27 25.23
N ASN A 79 -14.56 0.49 24.00
CA ASN A 79 -15.86 1.13 23.78
C ASN A 79 -17.03 0.25 24.28
N PHE A 80 -16.95 -1.06 24.09
CA PHE A 80 -17.96 -1.99 24.61
C PHE A 80 -17.98 -2.04 26.15
N TYR A 81 -16.81 -2.09 26.79
CA TYR A 81 -16.69 -2.07 28.24
C TYR A 81 -17.22 -0.77 28.84
N LEU A 82 -16.91 0.37 28.22
CA LEU A 82 -17.42 1.67 28.66
C LEU A 82 -18.95 1.76 28.49
N PHE A 83 -19.50 1.25 27.39
CA PHE A 83 -20.95 1.16 27.19
C PHE A 83 -21.64 0.32 28.26
N MET A 84 -21.06 -0.83 28.63
CA MET A 84 -21.58 -1.67 29.72
C MET A 84 -21.56 -0.94 31.07
N ILE A 85 -20.45 -0.26 31.40
CA ILE A 85 -20.35 0.52 32.65
C ILE A 85 -21.40 1.63 32.69
N VAL A 86 -21.55 2.39 31.60
CA VAL A 86 -22.54 3.48 31.52
C VAL A 86 -23.95 2.93 31.62
N THR A 87 -24.24 1.80 30.95
CA THR A 87 -25.56 1.17 30.98
C THR A 87 -25.90 0.63 32.35
N GLU A 88 -24.97 -0.01 33.06
CA GLU A 88 -25.20 -0.47 34.44
C GLU A 88 -25.37 0.70 35.40
N ARG A 89 -24.54 1.73 35.29
CA ARG A 89 -24.68 2.96 36.09
C ARG A 89 -26.05 3.61 35.87
N GLU A 90 -26.57 3.58 34.63
CA GLU A 90 -27.89 4.13 34.33
C GLU A 90 -29.04 3.26 34.87
N ARG A 91 -28.91 1.92 34.84
CA ARG A 91 -29.87 1.00 35.50
C ARG A 91 -29.91 1.22 37.01
N GLU A 92 -28.78 1.44 37.66
CA GLU A 92 -28.72 1.76 39.10
C GLU A 92 -29.43 3.07 39.44
N ARG A 93 -29.23 4.12 38.64
CA ARG A 93 -29.96 5.39 38.80
C ARG A 93 -31.47 5.22 38.66
N GLN A 94 -31.93 4.37 37.74
CA GLN A 94 -33.36 4.06 37.60
C GLN A 94 -33.91 3.30 38.81
N ARG A 95 -33.16 2.34 39.35
CA ARG A 95 -33.53 1.61 40.58
C ARG A 95 -33.63 2.55 41.77
N HIS A 96 -32.70 3.50 41.92
CA HIS A 96 -32.77 4.51 42.98
C HIS A 96 -34.03 5.38 42.85
N ARG A 97 -34.33 5.87 41.63
CA ARG A 97 -35.57 6.64 41.38
C ARG A 97 -36.85 5.84 41.65
N GLN A 98 -36.88 4.54 41.38
CA GLN A 98 -38.03 3.70 41.73
C GLN A 98 -38.17 3.51 43.24
N ARG A 99 -37.06 3.30 43.95
CA ARG A 99 -37.06 3.21 45.42
C ARG A 99 -37.51 4.51 46.09
N GLU A 100 -37.11 5.65 45.54
CA GLU A 100 -37.51 6.97 46.03
C GLU A 100 -39.02 7.23 45.81
N LYS A 101 -39.58 6.76 44.69
CA LYS A 101 -41.03 6.83 44.43
C LYS A 101 -41.87 5.88 45.30
N GLN A 102 -41.27 4.80 45.81
CA GLN A 102 -41.92 3.82 46.69
C GLN A 102 -41.61 4.03 48.17
N ALA A 103 -40.77 5.02 48.50
CA ALA A 103 -40.56 5.40 49.89
C ALA A 103 -41.91 5.86 50.45
N PRO A 104 -42.43 5.22 51.51
CA PRO A 104 -43.59 5.74 52.21
C PRO A 104 -43.24 7.15 52.65
N CYS A 105 -44.07 8.15 52.33
CA CYS A 105 -43.90 9.49 52.89
C CYS A 105 -43.82 9.33 54.40
N PRO A 106 -42.67 9.57 55.06
CA PRO A 106 -42.68 9.68 56.49
C PRO A 106 -43.52 10.92 56.75
N GLY A 107 -44.69 10.71 57.33
CA GLY A 107 -45.53 11.79 57.81
C GLY A 107 -44.64 12.77 58.58
N SER A 108 -44.72 14.03 58.20
CA SER A 108 -44.10 15.14 58.91
C SER A 108 -44.26 14.92 60.41
N PRO A 109 -43.20 15.07 61.23
CA PRO A 109 -43.35 14.94 62.67
C PRO A 109 -44.33 16.03 63.12
N THR A 110 -45.56 15.65 63.45
CA THR A 110 -46.49 16.52 64.17
C THR A 110 -45.89 16.75 65.55
N TRP A 111 -45.66 18.00 65.92
CA TRP A 111 -44.98 18.41 67.16
C TRP A 111 -45.73 18.06 68.46
N ASP A 112 -46.80 17.26 68.41
CA ASP A 112 -47.76 17.03 69.49
C ASP A 112 -47.41 15.84 70.39
N SER A 113 -46.12 15.58 70.65
CA SER A 113 -45.72 14.51 71.60
C SER A 113 -44.61 14.92 72.56
N ILE A 114 -44.57 16.19 72.95
CA ILE A 114 -43.82 16.64 74.12
C ILE A 114 -44.78 16.63 75.32
N PRO A 115 -44.69 15.67 76.26
CA PRO A 115 -45.48 15.73 77.49
C PRO A 115 -44.82 16.73 78.43
N GLY A 116 -45.43 17.90 78.61
CA GLY A 116 -44.89 18.93 79.49
C GLY A 116 -45.46 20.35 79.35
N LEU A 117 -46.69 20.50 78.85
CA LEU A 117 -47.52 21.71 78.97
C LEU A 117 -48.99 21.32 78.96
#